data_AF-A0A952NG79-F1
#
_entry.id   AF-A0A952NG79-F1
#
_cell.length_a   1.000
_cell.length_b   1.000
_cell.length_c   1.000
_cell.angle_alpha   90.00
_cell.angle_beta   90.00
_cell.angle_gamma   90.00
#
_symmetry.space_group_name_H-M   'P 1'
#
loop_
_entity.id
_entity.type
_entity.pdbx_description
1 polymer ?
#
loop_
_entity_poly.entity_id
_entity_poly.type
_entity_poly.pdbx_seq_one_letter_code
_entity_poly.pdbx_strand_id
1 'polypeptide(L)'
;MAKSFVRWLVQGSQFEDAAPWNAKFFAEKFPRFSIIDFLAACEASASNMGEKFENRMIDIRKSGENRSSSNVIRFDGGLCFAPRLGMAFPFENLQVYQLSLDWAEQVEQLCRRSQDELTHSFKDQFQRASLSIPLNIAEGNGRWHSAEKRQFFWIARGSVFECVPLLELLKRKKQITHEELEKAPDQLDHLGRMLTNLVKAHE
;
A
#
# COMPACT_ATOMS: atom_id res chain seq x y z
N MET A 1 -20.70 16.32 -3.18
CA MET A 1 -19.58 17.07 -2.56
C MET A 1 -18.39 17.27 -3.50
N ALA A 2 -17.90 16.25 -4.22
CA ALA A 2 -16.82 16.42 -5.23
C ALA A 2 -17.16 17.45 -6.34
N LYS A 3 -18.42 17.51 -6.80
CA LYS A 3 -18.89 18.49 -7.81
C LYS A 3 -18.80 19.96 -7.34
N SER A 4 -18.89 20.23 -6.03
CA SER A 4 -18.80 21.57 -5.48
C SER A 4 -17.35 22.06 -5.41
N PHE A 5 -16.42 21.15 -5.10
CA PHE A 5 -14.98 21.43 -5.05
C PHE A 5 -14.40 21.70 -6.45
N VAL A 6 -14.77 20.89 -7.45
CA VAL A 6 -14.38 21.09 -8.85
C VAL A 6 -14.96 22.38 -9.44
N ARG A 7 -16.23 22.71 -9.14
CA ARG A 7 -16.83 24.00 -9.55
C ARG A 7 -16.11 25.21 -8.92
N TRP A 8 -15.69 25.10 -7.67
CA TRP A 8 -14.95 26.17 -6.98
C TRP A 8 -13.54 26.38 -7.55
N LEU A 9 -12.82 25.29 -7.87
CA LEU A 9 -11.52 25.33 -8.56
C LEU A 9 -11.60 26.00 -9.94
N VAL A 10 -12.66 25.73 -10.71
CA VAL A 10 -12.87 26.32 -12.03
C VAL A 10 -13.27 27.81 -11.95
N GLN A 11 -13.98 28.21 -10.89
CA GLN A 11 -14.43 29.60 -10.68
C GLN A 11 -13.37 30.49 -9.98
N GLY A 12 -12.40 29.89 -9.27
CA GLY A 12 -11.36 30.60 -8.51
C GLY A 12 -10.26 31.24 -9.35
N SER A 13 -10.30 31.10 -10.68
CA SER A 13 -9.32 31.66 -11.62
C SER A 13 -9.47 33.18 -11.85
N GLN A 14 -10.38 33.86 -11.17
CA GLN A 14 -10.63 35.31 -11.32
C GLN A 14 -10.18 36.18 -10.14
N PHE A 15 -9.50 35.63 -9.13
CA PHE A 15 -8.94 36.45 -8.05
C PHE A 15 -7.43 36.61 -8.24
N GLU A 16 -7.02 37.75 -8.80
CA GLU A 16 -5.61 38.15 -9.00
C GLU A 16 -4.89 38.54 -7.69
N ASP A 17 -5.59 38.61 -6.55
CA ASP A 17 -4.97 38.95 -5.27
C ASP A 17 -4.66 37.69 -4.44
N ALA A 18 -3.42 37.22 -4.60
CA ALA A 18 -2.87 36.04 -3.98
C ALA A 18 -2.81 36.13 -2.44
N ALA A 19 -3.79 35.51 -1.77
CA ALA A 19 -3.52 34.95 -0.45
C ALA A 19 -2.48 33.82 -0.60
N PRO A 20 -1.50 33.69 0.31
CA PRO A 20 -0.49 32.65 0.20
C PRO A 20 -1.18 31.29 0.29
N TRP A 21 -1.15 30.55 -0.82
CA TRP A 21 -1.62 29.17 -0.95
C TRP A 21 -0.77 28.23 -0.08
N ASN A 22 -0.85 28.38 1.24
CA ASN A 22 -0.08 27.65 2.22
C ASN A 22 -0.95 26.61 2.94
N ALA A 23 -0.29 25.64 3.55
CA ALA A 23 -0.94 24.52 4.25
C ALA A 23 -1.98 24.97 5.30
N LYS A 24 -1.76 26.13 5.94
CA LYS A 24 -2.64 26.66 6.98
C LYS A 24 -3.98 27.13 6.41
N PHE A 25 -3.98 27.87 5.31
CA PHE A 25 -5.20 28.31 4.62
C PHE A 25 -6.07 27.13 4.18
N PHE A 26 -5.45 26.06 3.69
CA PHE A 26 -6.16 24.85 3.26
C PHE A 26 -6.74 24.03 4.41
N ALA A 27 -5.99 23.86 5.50
CA ALA A 27 -6.46 23.14 6.68
C ALA A 27 -7.70 23.82 7.28
N GLU A 28 -7.78 25.16 7.23
CA GLU A 28 -8.94 25.92 7.71
C GLU A 28 -10.16 25.82 6.77
N LYS A 29 -9.95 25.91 5.45
CA LYS A 29 -11.04 25.90 4.46
C LYS A 29 -11.56 24.49 4.11
N PHE A 30 -10.70 23.49 4.13
CA PHE A 30 -11.00 22.13 3.69
C PHE A 30 -10.46 21.07 4.68
N PRO A 31 -10.96 21.04 5.93
CA PRO A 31 -10.42 20.21 7.01
C PRO A 31 -10.56 18.69 6.81
N ARG A 32 -11.20 18.24 5.72
CA ARG A 32 -11.39 16.82 5.37
C ARG A 32 -10.55 16.35 4.19
N PHE A 33 -9.71 17.20 3.61
CA PHE A 33 -8.85 16.85 2.48
C PHE A 33 -7.38 16.91 2.90
N SER A 34 -6.62 15.87 2.59
CA SER A 34 -5.18 15.86 2.87
C SER A 34 -4.43 16.69 1.80
N ILE A 35 -3.23 17.16 2.15
CA ILE A 35 -2.32 17.80 1.17
C ILE A 35 -2.03 16.88 -0.01
N ILE A 36 -2.05 15.56 0.18
CA ILE A 36 -1.83 14.57 -0.89
C ILE A 36 -3.04 14.52 -1.83
N ASP A 37 -4.26 14.58 -1.31
CA ASP A 37 -5.47 14.68 -2.14
C ASP A 37 -5.51 15.99 -2.93
N PHE A 38 -4.99 17.07 -2.32
CA PHE A 38 -4.81 18.35 -3.00
C PHE A 38 -3.78 18.25 -4.13
N LEU A 39 -2.61 17.64 -3.89
CA LEU A 39 -1.58 17.44 -4.91
C LEU A 39 -2.08 16.54 -6.05
N ALA A 40 -2.82 15.46 -5.74
CA ALA A 40 -3.44 14.60 -6.74
C ALA A 40 -4.54 15.31 -7.54
N ALA A 41 -5.35 16.16 -6.89
CA ALA A 41 -6.35 16.99 -7.57
C ALA A 41 -5.70 18.10 -8.42
N CYS A 42 -4.57 18.64 -7.98
CA CYS A 42 -3.73 19.56 -8.73
C CYS A 42 -3.09 18.86 -9.94
N GLU A 43 -2.54 17.65 -9.80
CA GLU A 43 -2.03 16.86 -10.94
C GLU A 43 -3.14 16.53 -11.95
N ALA A 44 -4.33 16.16 -11.47
CA ALA A 44 -5.49 15.90 -12.32
C ALA A 44 -6.03 17.16 -13.02
N SER A 45 -5.69 18.36 -12.52
CA SER A 45 -6.04 19.66 -13.12
C SER A 45 -4.88 20.30 -13.89
N ALA A 46 -3.63 19.90 -13.64
CA ALA A 46 -2.41 20.42 -14.24
C ALA A 46 -2.23 19.97 -15.69
N SER A 47 -2.88 18.89 -16.11
CA SER A 47 -3.06 18.56 -17.52
C SER A 47 -3.80 19.66 -18.33
N ASN A 48 -4.33 20.69 -17.65
CA ASN A 48 -4.90 21.91 -18.24
C ASN A 48 -4.19 23.23 -17.83
N MET A 49 -3.06 23.21 -17.11
CA MET A 49 -2.35 24.44 -16.71
C MET A 49 -0.83 24.31 -16.83
N GLY A 50 -0.24 25.09 -17.73
CA GLY A 50 1.10 24.90 -18.29
C GLY A 50 2.35 25.10 -17.40
N GLU A 51 3.48 24.98 -18.10
CA GLU A 51 4.91 24.82 -17.76
C GLU A 51 5.46 25.42 -16.43
N LYS A 52 4.87 26.49 -15.88
CA LYS A 52 5.34 27.10 -14.62
C LYS A 52 4.99 26.26 -13.37
N PHE A 53 3.92 25.46 -13.43
CA PHE A 53 3.49 24.62 -12.32
C PHE A 53 4.32 23.31 -12.25
N GLU A 54 4.66 22.77 -13.41
CA GLU A 54 5.46 21.55 -13.57
C GLU A 54 6.87 21.69 -12.97
N ASN A 55 7.52 22.83 -13.19
CA ASN A 55 8.85 23.12 -12.65
C ASN A 55 8.86 23.19 -11.10
N ARG A 56 7.77 23.64 -10.47
CA ARG A 56 7.65 23.63 -8.98
C ARG A 56 7.37 22.25 -8.41
N MET A 57 6.67 21.39 -9.15
CA MET A 57 6.40 20.00 -8.73
C MET A 57 7.67 19.13 -8.81
N ILE A 58 8.56 19.39 -9.76
CA ILE A 58 9.85 18.69 -9.90
C ILE A 58 10.77 18.97 -8.70
N ASP A 59 10.79 20.20 -8.17
CA ASP A 59 11.58 20.54 -6.99
C ASP A 59 11.09 19.85 -5.72
N ILE A 60 9.77 19.68 -5.57
CA ILE A 60 9.17 18.91 -4.47
C ILE A 60 9.53 17.43 -4.59
N ARG A 61 9.55 16.87 -5.81
CA ARG A 61 9.89 15.47 -6.07
C ARG A 61 11.34 15.14 -5.72
N LYS A 62 12.28 16.01 -6.06
CA LYS A 62 13.72 15.85 -5.73
C LYS A 62 13.98 15.92 -4.22
N SER A 63 13.16 16.63 -3.46
CA SER A 63 13.27 16.67 -1.99
C SER A 63 12.79 15.38 -1.30
N GLY A 64 11.99 14.55 -1.98
CA GLY A 64 11.38 13.32 -1.44
C GLY A 64 12.12 12.01 -1.74
N GLU A 65 13.18 12.03 -2.56
CA GLU A 65 13.90 10.82 -2.99
C GLU A 65 14.98 10.34 -2.00
N ASN A 66 15.38 11.15 -1.01
CA ASN A 66 16.28 10.72 0.07
C ASN A 66 15.52 9.97 1.18
N ARG A 67 15.12 8.73 0.90
CA ARG A 67 14.48 7.81 1.87
C ARG A 67 15.52 7.07 2.70
N SER A 68 15.70 7.48 3.96
CA SER A 68 16.28 6.63 5.02
C SER A 68 15.26 6.44 6.13
N SER A 69 14.85 5.16 6.31
CA SER A 69 14.27 4.42 7.44
C SER A 69 13.67 5.11 8.69
N SER A 70 13.23 6.37 8.63
CA SER A 70 12.60 7.07 9.74
C SER A 70 11.34 7.78 9.23
N ASN A 71 10.17 7.37 9.72
CA ASN A 71 8.87 7.97 9.40
C ASN A 71 8.69 9.39 10.00
N VAL A 72 9.67 10.29 9.83
CA VAL A 72 9.61 11.66 10.33
C VAL A 72 10.11 12.61 9.24
N ILE A 73 9.20 13.33 8.60
CA ILE A 73 9.54 14.49 7.78
C ILE A 73 9.62 15.70 8.72
N ARG A 74 10.80 16.29 8.85
CA ARG A 74 10.99 17.54 9.60
C ARG A 74 10.75 18.73 8.66
N PHE A 75 9.79 19.57 9.01
CA PHE A 75 9.72 20.95 8.51
C PHE A 75 10.01 21.89 9.68
N ASP A 76 10.81 22.92 9.43
CA ASP A 76 11.08 23.99 10.39
C ASP A 76 9.75 24.69 10.75
N GLY A 77 9.25 24.41 11.96
CA GLY A 77 8.05 25.05 12.50
C GLY A 77 6.98 24.15 13.12
N GLY A 78 7.13 22.83 13.10
CA GLY A 78 6.23 21.93 13.87
C GLY A 78 6.06 20.55 13.23
N LEU A 79 5.91 19.52 14.07
CA LEU A 79 5.59 18.16 13.63
C LEU A 79 4.22 18.15 12.94
N CYS A 80 4.20 18.04 11.61
CA CYS A 80 2.98 17.71 10.87
C CYS A 80 2.97 16.20 10.64
N PHE A 81 2.19 15.46 11.42
CA PHE A 81 1.86 14.07 11.08
C PHE A 81 1.04 14.10 9.78
N ALA A 82 1.54 13.49 8.70
CA ALA A 82 0.71 13.21 7.55
C ALA A 82 -0.29 12.10 7.96
N PRO A 83 -1.60 12.37 8.10
CA PRO A 83 -2.55 11.30 8.31
C PRO A 83 -2.54 10.44 7.05
N ARG A 84 -2.20 9.14 7.19
CA ARG A 84 -2.60 8.18 6.14
C ARG A 84 -4.10 8.37 5.98
N LEU A 85 -4.57 8.56 4.74
CA LEU A 85 -6.00 8.55 4.38
C LEU A 85 -6.69 7.50 5.24
N GLY A 86 -7.71 7.90 6.01
CA GLY A 86 -8.38 7.03 6.97
C GLY A 86 -8.94 5.81 6.23
N MET A 87 -8.18 4.72 6.28
CA MET A 87 -8.55 3.43 5.73
C MET A 87 -9.91 3.03 6.31
N ALA A 88 -10.86 2.65 5.44
CA ALA A 88 -12.25 2.43 5.84
C ALA A 88 -12.40 1.20 6.75
N PHE A 89 -11.47 0.25 6.64
CA PHE A 89 -11.48 -0.98 7.43
C PHE A 89 -10.27 -1.03 8.38
N PRO A 90 -10.45 -1.33 9.68
CA PRO A 90 -9.35 -1.32 10.65
C PRO A 90 -8.15 -2.23 10.29
N PHE A 91 -8.40 -3.38 9.65
CA PHE A 91 -7.35 -4.33 9.26
C PHE A 91 -6.38 -3.78 8.21
N GLU A 92 -6.81 -2.79 7.43
CA GLU A 92 -6.00 -2.15 6.39
C GLU A 92 -4.79 -1.39 6.97
N ASN A 93 -4.86 -1.02 8.25
CA ASN A 93 -3.75 -0.40 8.98
C ASN A 93 -2.72 -1.42 9.49
N LEU A 94 -3.01 -2.72 9.44
CA LEU A 94 -2.08 -3.74 9.87
C LEU A 94 -0.93 -3.86 8.87
N GLN A 95 0.30 -3.73 9.36
CA GLN A 95 1.49 -3.91 8.52
C GLN A 95 1.53 -5.32 7.88
N VAL A 96 1.12 -6.36 8.62
CA VAL A 96 1.07 -7.73 8.08
C VAL A 96 0.07 -7.88 6.94
N TYR A 97 -1.03 -7.10 6.95
CA TYR A 97 -1.98 -7.07 5.85
C TYR A 97 -1.36 -6.43 4.60
N GLN A 98 -0.74 -5.26 4.75
CA GLN A 98 -0.06 -4.56 3.65
C GLN A 98 1.02 -5.43 3.00
N LEU A 99 1.91 -6.02 3.80
CA LEU A 99 2.97 -6.90 3.32
C LEU A 99 2.43 -8.18 2.65
N SER A 100 1.26 -8.66 3.09
CA SER A 100 0.62 -9.82 2.46
C SER A 100 -0.01 -9.49 1.11
N LEU A 101 -0.48 -8.25 0.90
CA LEU A 101 -0.90 -7.76 -0.41
C LEU A 101 0.30 -7.63 -1.35
N ASP A 102 1.40 -7.04 -0.87
CA ASP A 102 2.65 -6.92 -1.63
C ASP A 102 3.15 -8.31 -2.07
N TRP A 103 3.05 -9.32 -1.19
CA TRP A 103 3.37 -10.71 -1.52
C TRP A 103 2.44 -11.29 -2.59
N ALA A 104 1.12 -11.12 -2.44
CA ALA A 104 0.16 -11.64 -3.41
C ALA A 104 0.32 -11.00 -4.79
N GLU A 105 0.61 -9.69 -4.85
CA GLU A 105 0.92 -8.99 -6.09
C GLU A 105 2.20 -9.53 -6.75
N GLN A 106 3.28 -9.72 -5.98
CA GLN A 106 4.51 -10.30 -6.52
C GLN A 106 4.27 -11.68 -7.14
N VAL A 107 3.46 -12.53 -6.50
CA VAL A 107 3.11 -13.85 -7.01
C VAL A 107 2.25 -13.76 -8.28
N GLU A 108 1.30 -12.83 -8.34
CA GLU A 108 0.52 -12.58 -9.56
C GLU A 108 1.41 -12.16 -10.73
N GLN A 109 2.31 -11.21 -10.50
CA GLN A 109 3.25 -10.73 -11.50
C GLN A 109 4.18 -11.85 -11.99
N LEU A 110 4.68 -12.68 -11.06
CA LEU A 110 5.48 -13.88 -11.35
C LEU A 110 4.68 -14.88 -12.21
N CYS A 111 3.43 -15.18 -11.87
CA CYS A 111 2.62 -16.11 -12.65
C CYS A 111 2.30 -15.56 -14.05
N ARG A 112 2.09 -14.24 -14.17
CA ARG A 112 1.80 -13.56 -15.44
C ARG A 112 2.99 -13.60 -16.39
N ARG A 113 4.20 -13.28 -15.91
CA ARG A 113 5.41 -13.27 -16.74
C ARG A 113 5.88 -14.66 -17.15
N SER A 114 5.57 -15.70 -16.36
CA SER A 114 6.02 -17.07 -16.61
C SER A 114 5.21 -17.80 -17.70
N GLN A 115 4.33 -17.09 -18.43
CA GLN A 115 3.55 -17.53 -19.61
C GLN A 115 3.37 -19.06 -19.73
N ASP A 116 4.16 -19.74 -20.55
CA ASP A 116 4.04 -21.18 -20.83
C ASP A 116 5.00 -22.06 -20.00
N GLU A 117 5.92 -21.44 -19.26
CA GLU A 117 6.89 -22.17 -18.44
C GLU A 117 6.22 -22.85 -17.24
N LEU A 118 5.22 -22.19 -16.65
CA LEU A 118 4.45 -22.73 -15.54
C LEU A 118 3.11 -23.28 -15.99
N THR A 119 2.81 -24.50 -15.56
CA THR A 119 1.49 -25.10 -15.78
C THR A 119 0.41 -24.26 -15.11
N HIS A 120 -0.77 -24.20 -15.73
CA HIS A 120 -1.92 -23.49 -15.17
C HIS A 120 -2.23 -23.93 -13.72
N SER A 121 -2.15 -25.23 -13.45
CA SER A 121 -2.38 -25.78 -12.11
C SER A 121 -1.37 -25.28 -11.08
N PHE A 122 -0.10 -25.08 -11.46
CA PHE A 122 0.91 -24.55 -10.56
C PHE A 122 0.63 -23.08 -10.23
N LYS A 123 0.32 -22.28 -11.26
CA LYS A 123 -0.03 -20.86 -11.10
C LYS A 123 -1.24 -20.70 -10.18
N ASP A 124 -2.30 -21.48 -10.42
CA ASP A 124 -3.52 -21.46 -9.60
C ASP A 124 -3.22 -21.77 -8.13
N GLN A 125 -2.46 -22.84 -7.86
CA GLN A 125 -2.09 -23.18 -6.48
C GLN A 125 -1.30 -22.05 -5.80
N PHE A 126 -0.35 -21.44 -6.50
CA PHE A 126 0.49 -20.41 -5.92
C PHE A 126 -0.25 -19.09 -5.69
N GLN A 127 -1.06 -18.67 -6.66
CA GLN A 127 -1.92 -17.49 -6.54
C GLN A 127 -2.95 -17.68 -5.43
N ARG A 128 -3.58 -18.86 -5.32
CA ARG A 128 -4.56 -19.14 -4.26
C ARG A 128 -3.94 -19.14 -2.87
N ALA A 129 -2.79 -19.79 -2.69
CA ALA A 129 -2.06 -19.76 -1.42
C ALA A 129 -1.71 -18.30 -1.05
N SER A 130 -1.18 -17.54 -2.01
CA SER A 130 -0.74 -16.16 -1.75
C SER A 130 -1.90 -15.21 -1.45
N LEU A 131 -3.01 -15.29 -2.20
CA LEU A 131 -4.23 -14.50 -1.97
C LEU A 131 -4.96 -14.87 -0.68
N SER A 132 -4.88 -16.13 -0.27
CA SER A 132 -5.48 -16.61 0.98
C SER A 132 -4.94 -15.86 2.22
N ILE A 133 -3.69 -15.39 2.19
CA ILE A 133 -3.06 -14.69 3.31
C ILE A 133 -3.79 -13.37 3.65
N PRO A 134 -3.87 -12.36 2.75
CA PRO A 134 -4.59 -11.11 3.05
C PRO A 134 -6.08 -11.33 3.29
N LEU A 135 -6.72 -12.27 2.59
CA LEU A 135 -8.14 -12.58 2.76
C LEU A 135 -8.45 -13.07 4.17
N ASN A 136 -7.66 -14.02 4.69
CA ASN A 136 -7.85 -14.53 6.04
C ASN A 136 -7.46 -13.50 7.11
N ILE A 137 -6.48 -12.61 6.86
CA ILE A 137 -6.19 -11.50 7.79
C ILE A 137 -7.40 -10.57 7.91
N ALA A 138 -7.99 -10.17 6.78
CA ALA A 138 -9.16 -9.30 6.76
C ALA A 138 -10.36 -9.97 7.44
N GLU A 139 -10.65 -11.22 7.09
CA GLU A 139 -11.77 -11.97 7.65
C GLU A 139 -11.61 -12.21 9.15
N GLY A 140 -10.41 -12.60 9.61
CA GLY A 140 -10.10 -12.75 11.02
C GLY A 140 -10.30 -11.46 11.81
N ASN A 141 -9.89 -10.31 11.27
CA ASN A 141 -10.13 -9.03 11.93
C ASN A 141 -11.61 -8.65 12.01
N GLY A 142 -12.44 -9.13 11.10
CA GLY A 142 -13.89 -8.95 11.11
C GLY A 142 -14.63 -9.85 12.12
N ARG A 143 -13.97 -10.85 12.72
CA ARG A 143 -14.61 -11.72 13.72
C ARG A 143 -14.74 -11.04 15.08
N TRP A 144 -15.75 -11.43 15.84
CA TRP A 144 -16.00 -10.90 17.18
C TRP A 144 -15.18 -11.62 18.25
N HIS A 145 -15.17 -12.96 18.20
CA HIS A 145 -14.56 -13.77 19.25
C HIS A 145 -13.10 -14.07 18.95
N SER A 146 -12.23 -13.95 19.95
CA SER A 146 -10.80 -14.20 19.82
C SER A 146 -10.47 -15.59 19.26
N ALA A 147 -11.23 -16.62 19.67
CA ALA A 147 -11.05 -17.98 19.15
C ALA A 147 -11.25 -18.08 17.62
N GLU A 148 -12.26 -17.40 17.09
CA GLU A 148 -12.52 -17.34 15.65
C GLU A 148 -11.41 -16.55 14.95
N LYS A 149 -11.01 -15.39 15.48
CA LYS A 149 -9.88 -14.59 14.93
C LYS A 149 -8.63 -15.44 14.75
N ARG A 150 -8.25 -16.18 15.81
CA ARG A 150 -7.08 -17.06 15.81
C ARG A 150 -7.16 -18.10 14.70
N GLN A 151 -8.32 -18.70 14.45
CA GLN A 151 -8.48 -19.69 13.39
C GLN A 151 -8.12 -19.11 12.02
N PHE A 152 -8.61 -17.91 11.70
CA PHE A 152 -8.26 -17.22 10.46
C PHE A 152 -6.77 -16.87 10.37
N PHE A 153 -6.16 -16.39 11.45
CA PHE A 153 -4.72 -16.12 11.47
C PHE A 153 -3.86 -17.38 11.34
N TRP A 154 -4.33 -18.51 11.88
CA TRP A 154 -3.73 -19.83 11.64
C TRP A 154 -3.83 -20.26 10.18
N ILE A 155 -4.97 -20.06 9.54
CA ILE A 155 -5.17 -20.37 8.12
C ILE A 155 -4.24 -19.49 7.27
N ALA A 156 -4.19 -18.18 7.52
CA ALA A 156 -3.27 -17.26 6.84
C ALA A 156 -1.81 -17.73 6.98
N ARG A 157 -1.41 -18.18 8.18
CA ARG A 157 -0.06 -18.71 8.42
C ARG A 157 0.18 -20.03 7.69
N GLY A 158 -0.83 -20.90 7.62
CA GLY A 158 -0.80 -22.10 6.79
C GLY A 158 -0.55 -21.77 5.32
N SER A 159 -1.24 -20.77 4.78
CA SER A 159 -1.06 -20.32 3.40
C SER A 159 0.34 -19.73 3.13
N VAL A 160 0.96 -19.03 4.09
CA VAL A 160 2.38 -18.65 4.01
C VAL A 160 3.27 -19.90 3.85
N PHE A 161 2.97 -20.97 4.61
CA PHE A 161 3.76 -22.19 4.59
C PHE A 161 3.57 -22.99 3.30
N GLU A 162 2.39 -22.92 2.68
CA GLU A 162 2.12 -23.49 1.35
C GLU A 162 2.91 -22.77 0.23
N CYS A 163 3.23 -21.48 0.39
CA CYS A 163 4.03 -20.75 -0.58
C CYS A 163 5.49 -21.22 -0.64
N VAL A 164 6.05 -21.68 0.49
CA VAL A 164 7.46 -22.10 0.60
C VAL A 164 7.82 -23.27 -0.34
N PRO A 165 7.11 -24.42 -0.34
CA PRO A 165 7.42 -25.51 -1.26
C PRO A 165 7.19 -25.13 -2.73
N LEU A 166 6.24 -24.23 -3.02
CA LEU A 166 6.01 -23.73 -4.38
C LEU A 166 7.22 -22.93 -4.88
N LEU A 167 7.77 -22.02 -4.07
CA LEU A 167 9.02 -21.32 -4.40
C LEU A 167 10.20 -22.28 -4.63
N GLU A 168 10.35 -23.29 -3.77
CA GLU A 168 11.41 -24.29 -3.91
C GLU A 168 11.27 -25.10 -5.21
N LEU A 169 10.04 -25.43 -5.61
CA LEU A 169 9.78 -26.09 -6.91
C LEU A 169 10.12 -25.18 -8.10
N LEU A 170 9.80 -23.88 -8.02
CA LEU A 170 10.19 -22.90 -9.05
C LEU A 170 11.71 -22.80 -9.20
N LYS A 171 12.42 -22.77 -8.06
CA LYS A 171 13.88 -22.77 -8.01
C LYS A 171 14.46 -23.99 -8.71
N ARG A 172 13.96 -25.17 -8.39
CA ARG A 172 14.41 -26.44 -8.99
C ARG A 172 14.15 -26.51 -10.49
N LYS A 173 13.03 -25.92 -10.94
CA LYS A 173 12.69 -25.79 -12.36
C LYS A 173 13.50 -24.72 -13.11
N LYS A 174 14.26 -23.88 -12.39
CA LYS A 174 15.01 -22.73 -12.93
C LYS A 174 14.12 -21.70 -13.65
N GLN A 175 12.88 -21.54 -13.18
CA GLN A 175 11.84 -20.68 -13.79
C GLN A 175 11.68 -19.34 -13.08
N ILE A 176 12.61 -19.01 -12.19
CA ILE A 176 12.64 -17.74 -11.47
C ILE A 176 14.10 -17.32 -11.31
N THR A 177 14.36 -16.02 -11.35
CA THR A 177 15.71 -15.50 -11.23
C THR A 177 16.23 -15.70 -9.80
N HIS A 178 17.55 -15.76 -9.66
CA HIS A 178 18.17 -15.89 -8.34
C HIS A 178 17.86 -14.68 -7.44
N GLU A 179 17.74 -13.48 -8.03
CA GLU A 179 17.48 -12.24 -7.30
C GLU A 179 16.06 -12.20 -6.69
N GLU A 180 15.06 -12.70 -7.40
CA GLU A 180 13.68 -12.80 -6.89
C GLU A 180 13.53 -13.90 -5.84
N LEU A 181 14.29 -14.99 -5.97
CA LEU A 181 14.34 -16.07 -5.00
C LEU A 181 15.05 -15.71 -3.70
N GLU A 182 15.98 -14.76 -3.73
CA GLU A 182 16.81 -14.46 -2.56
C GLU A 182 15.98 -13.77 -1.46
N LYS A 183 15.00 -12.95 -1.83
CA LYS A 183 14.20 -12.15 -0.89
C LYS A 183 12.88 -12.82 -0.48
N ALA A 184 12.35 -13.72 -1.31
CA ALA A 184 11.04 -14.34 -1.07
C ALA A 184 10.96 -15.19 0.22
N PRO A 185 11.97 -16.03 0.57
CA PRO A 185 11.96 -16.78 1.82
C PRO A 185 11.94 -15.89 3.06
N ASP A 186 12.74 -14.82 3.07
CA ASP A 186 12.80 -13.87 4.18
C ASP A 186 11.48 -13.11 4.35
N GLN A 187 10.84 -12.73 3.24
CA GLN A 187 9.52 -12.10 3.26
C GLN A 187 8.45 -13.05 3.83
N LEU A 188 8.44 -14.32 3.41
CA LEU A 188 7.52 -15.33 3.93
C LEU A 188 7.78 -15.64 5.42
N ASP A 189 9.03 -15.75 5.84
CA ASP A 189 9.40 -15.95 7.24
C ASP A 189 8.99 -14.74 8.10
N HIS A 190 9.16 -13.52 7.59
CA HIS A 190 8.66 -12.31 8.24
C HIS A 190 7.13 -12.33 8.39
N LEU A 191 6.38 -12.60 7.32
CA LEU A 191 4.93 -12.74 7.36
C LEU A 191 4.48 -13.82 8.35
N GLY A 192 5.12 -14.99 8.33
CA GLY A 192 4.85 -16.10 9.24
C GLY A 192 5.02 -15.70 10.71
N ARG A 193 6.08 -14.97 11.05
CA ARG A 193 6.31 -14.44 12.40
C ARG A 193 5.26 -13.41 12.81
N MET A 194 4.90 -12.48 11.94
CA MET A 194 3.85 -11.49 12.21
C MET A 194 2.50 -12.15 12.47
N LEU A 195 2.14 -13.16 11.67
CA LEU A 195 0.91 -13.94 11.86
C LEU A 195 0.94 -14.75 13.15
N THR A 196 2.08 -15.36 13.51
CA THR A 196 2.24 -16.00 14.83
C THR A 196 2.02 -15.01 15.97
N ASN A 197 2.51 -13.78 15.84
CA ASN A 197 2.26 -12.75 16.85
C ASN A 197 0.79 -12.34 16.92
N LEU A 198 0.08 -12.26 15.79
CA LEU A 198 -1.37 -12.05 15.78
C LEU A 198 -2.12 -13.19 16.47
N VAL A 199 -1.76 -14.44 16.22
CA VAL A 199 -2.37 -15.59 16.90
C VAL A 199 -2.20 -15.46 18.42
N LYS A 200 -0.97 -15.19 18.89
CA LYS A 200 -0.65 -15.05 20.32
C LYS A 200 -1.34 -13.86 20.97
N ALA A 201 -1.48 -12.75 20.27
CA ALA A 201 -2.17 -11.56 20.78
C ALA A 201 -3.67 -11.80 21.05
N HIS A 202 -4.21 -12.91 20.54
CA HIS A 202 -5.60 -13.29 20.69
C HIS A 202 -5.77 -14.62 21.42
N GLU A 203 -4.74 -15.18 22.08
CA GLU A 203 -4.85 -16.39 22.93
C GLU A 203 -5.74 -16.16 24.15
#